data_AF-A0A7W0F0U3-F1
#
_entry.id   AF-A0A7W0F0U3-F1
#
_cell.length_a   1.000
_cell.length_b   1.000
_cell.length_c   1.000
_cell.angle_alpha   90.00
_cell.angle_beta   90.00
_cell.angle_gamma   90.00
#
_symmetry.space_group_name_H-M   'P 1'
#
loop_
_entity.id
_entity.type
_entity.pdbx_description
1 polymer ?
#
loop_
_entity_poly.entity_id
_entity_poly.type
_entity_poly.pdbx_seq_one_letter_code
_entity_poly.pdbx_strand_id
1 'polypeptide(L)'
;MAAQVKIDWDRIEPGWRAGVLSVLQLAAEYEAATKQSVSHTAINKHFKALNIPRDLKAKIRARADAKVSASMVSAKVSKVKERDIIETNADILAGIQIAHRKDIPLKRALVSKLFAEVEALTDNSDMIKDLLKALKKNDNTLLASIAQKIASLPQRIKGVAELVTAYKSLIGLEREAFGLNDPGVSDPNAPDAISVTFRRASFEKD
;
A
#
# COMPACT_ATOMS: atom_id res chain seq x y z
N MET A 1 2.83 -31.79 62.75
CA MET A 1 3.40 -32.00 61.39
C MET A 1 2.27 -31.78 60.40
N ALA A 2 2.30 -30.68 59.63
CA ALA A 2 1.24 -30.39 58.67
C ALA A 2 1.26 -31.47 57.57
N ALA A 3 0.13 -32.14 57.37
CA ALA A 3 -0.03 -33.15 56.34
C ALA A 3 0.35 -32.55 54.98
N GLN A 4 1.33 -33.14 54.29
CA GLN A 4 1.66 -32.70 52.95
C GLN A 4 0.44 -32.91 52.05
N VAL A 5 -0.15 -31.80 51.60
CA VAL A 5 -1.24 -31.82 50.63
C VAL A 5 -0.69 -32.46 49.36
N LYS A 6 -1.24 -33.62 48.99
CA LYS A 6 -0.87 -34.32 47.76
C LYS A 6 -1.37 -33.49 46.57
N ILE A 7 -0.44 -32.81 45.90
CA ILE A 7 -0.74 -32.03 44.70
C ILE A 7 -1.04 -32.98 43.55
N ASP A 8 -2.14 -32.73 42.84
CA ASP A 8 -2.53 -33.47 41.64
C ASP A 8 -1.79 -32.91 40.41
N TRP A 9 -0.62 -33.48 40.15
CA TRP A 9 0.26 -33.07 39.05
C TRP A 9 -0.31 -33.38 37.66
N ASP A 10 -1.15 -34.40 37.53
CA ASP A 10 -1.80 -34.81 36.28
C ASP A 10 -2.76 -33.72 35.76
N ARG A 11 -3.31 -32.92 36.68
CA ARG A 11 -4.17 -31.77 36.33
C ARG A 11 -3.38 -30.57 35.82
N ILE A 12 -2.13 -30.39 36.26
CA ILE A 12 -1.26 -29.26 35.88
C ILE A 12 -0.48 -29.57 34.59
N GLU A 13 -0.17 -30.85 34.35
CA GLU A 13 0.66 -31.29 33.23
C GLU A 13 0.17 -30.84 31.83
N PRO A 14 -1.14 -30.89 31.48
CA PRO A 14 -1.61 -30.43 30.18
C PRO A 14 -1.32 -28.93 29.94
N GLY A 15 -1.55 -28.10 30.95
CA GLY A 15 -1.28 -26.66 30.89
C GLY A 15 0.21 -26.35 30.87
N TRP A 16 1.03 -27.12 31.60
CA TRP A 16 2.48 -27.06 31.53
C TRP A 16 2.99 -27.38 30.11
N ARG A 17 2.61 -28.53 29.56
CA ARG A 17 3.03 -28.95 28.21
C ARG A 17 2.56 -27.99 27.12
N ALA A 18 1.36 -27.42 27.27
CA ALA A 18 0.83 -26.40 26.36
C ALA A 18 1.73 -25.15 26.28
N GLY A 19 2.29 -24.73 27.42
CA GLY A 19 3.21 -23.59 27.49
C GLY A 19 2.59 -22.24 27.12
N VAL A 20 1.26 -22.17 26.97
CA VAL A 20 0.49 -20.96 26.61
C VAL A 20 0.31 -20.04 27.82
N LEU A 21 -0.03 -20.62 28.98
CA LEU A 21 -0.21 -19.89 30.23
C LEU A 21 1.12 -19.72 30.97
N SER A 22 1.25 -18.63 31.73
CA SER A 22 2.38 -18.45 32.64
C SER A 22 2.29 -19.46 33.80
N VAL A 23 3.42 -19.80 34.42
CA VAL A 23 3.45 -20.77 35.54
C VAL A 23 2.66 -20.24 36.75
N LEU A 24 2.58 -18.91 36.90
CA LEU A 24 1.74 -18.25 37.91
C LEU A 24 0.24 -18.41 37.61
N GLN A 25 -0.15 -18.31 36.34
CA GLN A 25 -1.53 -18.54 35.92
C GLN A 25 -1.95 -20.01 36.10
N LEU A 26 -1.05 -20.96 35.80
CA LEU A 26 -1.31 -22.39 36.05
C LEU A 26 -1.51 -22.70 37.54
N ALA A 27 -0.72 -22.06 38.40
CA ALA A 27 -0.90 -22.16 39.86
C ALA A 27 -2.26 -21.58 40.30
N ALA A 28 -2.63 -20.40 39.78
CA ALA A 28 -3.90 -19.76 40.09
C ALA A 28 -5.12 -20.55 39.58
N GLU A 29 -5.04 -21.15 38.39
CA GLU A 29 -6.11 -22.02 37.86
C GLU A 29 -6.26 -23.30 38.68
N TYR A 30 -5.14 -23.91 39.09
CA TYR A 30 -5.17 -25.08 39.97
C TYR A 30 -5.79 -24.74 41.33
N GLU A 31 -5.43 -23.59 41.91
CA GLU A 31 -5.98 -23.10 43.17
C GLU A 31 -7.49 -22.81 43.05
N ALA A 32 -7.92 -22.15 41.98
CA ALA A 32 -9.34 -21.90 41.71
C ALA A 32 -10.13 -23.20 41.58
N ALA A 33 -9.55 -24.24 40.97
CA ALA A 33 -10.23 -25.49 40.65
C ALA A 33 -10.19 -26.55 41.77
N THR A 34 -9.26 -26.46 42.71
CA THR A 34 -9.08 -27.45 43.80
C THR A 34 -9.16 -26.83 45.21
N LYS A 35 -9.17 -25.49 45.30
CA LYS A 35 -9.01 -24.72 46.54
C LYS A 35 -7.70 -25.01 47.29
N GLN A 36 -6.72 -25.60 46.61
CA GLN A 36 -5.39 -25.89 47.15
C GLN A 36 -4.36 -25.01 46.46
N SER A 37 -3.56 -24.27 47.23
CA SER A 37 -2.52 -23.41 46.68
C SER A 37 -1.28 -24.22 46.33
N VAL A 38 -0.70 -23.92 45.16
CA VAL A 38 0.56 -24.51 44.70
C VAL A 38 1.50 -23.39 44.29
N SER A 39 2.73 -23.41 44.80
CA SER A 39 3.72 -22.42 44.41
C SER A 39 4.22 -22.67 42.98
N HIS A 40 4.33 -21.60 42.18
CA HIS A 40 4.91 -21.64 40.84
C HIS A 40 6.34 -22.24 40.82
N THR A 41 7.10 -22.08 41.90
CA THR A 41 8.44 -22.68 42.06
C THR A 41 8.36 -24.20 42.18
N ALA A 42 7.32 -24.72 42.87
CA ALA A 42 7.10 -26.15 43.02
C ALA A 42 6.71 -26.80 41.67
N ILE A 43 5.87 -26.12 40.89
CA ILE A 43 5.50 -26.54 39.53
C ILE A 43 6.75 -26.62 38.63
N ASN A 44 7.55 -25.56 38.60
CA ASN A 44 8.80 -25.54 37.83
C ASN A 44 9.76 -26.67 38.26
N LYS A 45 9.93 -26.89 39.57
CA LYS A 45 10.82 -27.92 40.09
C LYS A 45 10.34 -29.32 39.72
N HIS A 46 9.04 -29.60 39.84
CA HIS A 46 8.45 -30.90 39.55
C HIS A 46 8.62 -31.29 38.08
N PHE A 47 8.19 -30.43 37.15
CA PHE A 47 8.23 -30.76 35.73
C PHE A 47 9.65 -30.71 35.12
N LYS A 48 10.56 -29.88 35.66
CA LYS A 48 11.98 -29.91 35.28
C LYS A 48 12.68 -31.18 35.77
N ALA A 49 12.38 -31.64 36.99
CA ALA A 49 12.95 -32.88 37.52
C ALA A 49 12.51 -34.12 36.71
N LEU A 50 11.29 -34.08 36.16
CA LEU A 50 10.75 -35.14 35.30
C LEU A 50 11.12 -34.98 33.81
N ASN A 51 11.93 -33.97 33.45
CA ASN A 51 12.30 -33.66 32.06
C ASN A 51 11.10 -33.53 31.11
N ILE A 52 9.96 -33.02 31.59
CA ILE A 52 8.76 -32.84 30.76
C ILE A 52 8.87 -31.50 30.00
N PRO A 53 9.02 -31.51 28.66
CA PRO A 53 9.27 -30.30 27.88
C PRO A 53 8.04 -29.38 27.85
N ARG A 54 8.29 -28.07 27.97
CA ARG A 54 7.27 -27.01 28.00
C ARG A 54 7.09 -26.35 26.62
N ASP A 55 6.83 -27.14 25.58
CA ASP A 55 6.63 -26.60 24.24
C ASP A 55 5.76 -27.47 23.32
N LEU A 56 4.44 -27.33 23.46
CA LEU A 56 3.46 -27.74 22.45
C LEU A 56 2.97 -26.54 21.61
N LYS A 57 3.61 -25.37 21.71
CA LYS A 57 3.10 -24.13 21.08
C LYS A 57 2.95 -24.29 19.58
N ALA A 58 3.87 -24.99 18.92
CA ALA A 58 3.79 -25.28 17.49
C ALA A 58 2.57 -26.14 17.13
N LYS A 59 2.27 -27.19 17.91
CA LYS A 59 1.10 -28.06 17.69
C LYS A 59 -0.22 -27.36 18.01
N ILE A 60 -0.23 -26.47 19.01
CA ILE A 60 -1.41 -25.67 19.38
C ILE A 60 -1.70 -24.61 18.31
N ARG A 61 -0.68 -23.92 17.80
CA ARG A 61 -0.82 -22.99 16.66
C ARG A 61 -1.37 -23.72 15.43
N ALA A 62 -0.78 -24.85 15.05
CA ALA A 62 -1.26 -25.65 13.92
C ALA A 62 -2.74 -26.07 14.07
N ARG A 63 -3.19 -26.42 15.28
CA ARG A 63 -4.59 -26.78 15.54
C ARG A 63 -5.52 -25.57 15.58
N ALA A 64 -5.05 -24.41 16.03
CA ALA A 64 -5.78 -23.14 15.97
C ALA A 64 -5.95 -22.67 14.52
N ASP A 65 -4.89 -22.72 13.71
CA ASP A 65 -4.91 -22.37 12.28
C ASP A 65 -5.84 -23.30 11.50
N ALA A 66 -5.84 -24.60 11.83
CA ALA A 66 -6.79 -25.55 11.25
C ALA A 66 -8.25 -25.24 11.65
N LYS A 67 -8.50 -24.78 12.88
CA LYS A 67 -9.84 -24.40 13.36
C LYS A 67 -10.32 -23.08 12.75
N VAL A 68 -9.42 -22.11 12.55
CA VAL A 68 -9.69 -20.87 11.82
C VAL A 68 -9.99 -21.19 10.36
N SER A 69 -9.18 -22.03 9.71
CA SER A 69 -9.44 -22.48 8.34
C SER A 69 -10.78 -23.21 8.23
N ALA A 70 -11.12 -24.08 9.18
CA ALA A 70 -12.43 -24.74 9.22
C ALA A 70 -13.59 -23.75 9.45
N SER A 71 -13.37 -22.68 10.22
CA SER A 71 -14.36 -21.60 10.40
C SER A 71 -14.52 -20.72 9.16
N MET A 72 -13.45 -20.52 8.38
CA MET A 72 -13.49 -19.88 7.06
C MET A 72 -14.25 -20.74 6.04
N VAL A 73 -14.26 -22.07 6.21
CA VAL A 73 -15.01 -23.03 5.38
C VAL A 73 -16.51 -23.06 5.72
N SER A 74 -17.00 -22.29 6.72
CA SER A 74 -18.42 -21.91 6.86
C SER A 74 -18.86 -20.90 5.77
N ALA A 75 -18.40 -21.17 4.54
CA ALA A 75 -18.28 -20.32 3.38
C ALA A 75 -19.61 -19.92 2.72
N LYS A 76 -20.75 -20.23 3.36
CA LYS A 76 -22.09 -19.90 2.87
C LYS A 76 -22.66 -18.63 3.51
N VAL A 77 -22.17 -18.26 4.71
CA VAL A 77 -22.57 -17.01 5.40
C VAL A 77 -21.56 -15.87 5.13
N SER A 78 -20.34 -16.18 4.72
CA SER A 78 -19.31 -15.18 4.35
C SER A 78 -19.44 -14.67 2.92
N LYS A 79 -19.94 -15.46 1.95
CA LYS A 79 -20.03 -15.05 0.54
C LYS A 79 -20.94 -13.84 0.31
N VAL A 80 -21.98 -13.65 1.12
CA VAL A 80 -22.83 -12.44 1.02
C VAL A 80 -22.03 -11.22 1.47
N LYS A 81 -21.40 -11.27 2.66
CA LYS A 81 -20.55 -10.19 3.15
C LYS A 81 -19.33 -9.92 2.26
N GLU A 82 -18.71 -10.96 1.72
CA GLU A 82 -17.58 -10.83 0.80
C GLU A 82 -18.01 -10.18 -0.52
N ARG A 83 -19.16 -10.57 -1.07
CA ARG A 83 -19.74 -9.89 -2.24
C ARG A 83 -20.07 -8.43 -1.95
N ASP A 84 -20.69 -8.14 -0.81
CA ASP A 84 -21.03 -6.77 -0.41
C ASP A 84 -19.77 -5.91 -0.20
N ILE A 85 -18.71 -6.49 0.38
CA ILE A 85 -17.40 -5.83 0.55
C ILE A 85 -16.73 -5.58 -0.81
N ILE A 86 -16.77 -6.57 -1.72
CA ILE A 86 -16.23 -6.43 -3.07
C ILE A 86 -16.99 -5.35 -3.84
N GLU A 87 -18.32 -5.34 -3.78
CA GLU A 87 -19.17 -4.37 -4.47
C GLU A 87 -18.97 -2.96 -3.92
N THR A 88 -18.96 -2.79 -2.60
CA THR A 88 -18.67 -1.50 -1.95
C THR A 88 -17.28 -0.97 -2.35
N ASN A 89 -16.26 -1.83 -2.34
CA ASN A 89 -14.91 -1.44 -2.75
C ASN A 89 -14.82 -1.15 -4.25
N ALA A 90 -15.55 -1.91 -5.09
CA ALA A 90 -15.65 -1.66 -6.51
C ALA A 90 -16.30 -0.31 -6.80
N ASP A 91 -17.37 0.05 -6.07
CA ASP A 91 -18.03 1.35 -6.18
C ASP A 91 -17.11 2.50 -5.76
N ILE A 92 -16.34 2.33 -4.68
CA ILE A 92 -15.33 3.30 -4.25
C ILE A 92 -14.25 3.47 -5.33
N LEU A 93 -13.71 2.37 -5.86
CA LEU A 93 -12.70 2.40 -6.91
C LEU A 93 -13.24 3.01 -8.21
N ALA A 94 -14.47 2.68 -8.60
CA ALA A 94 -15.14 3.27 -9.75
C ALA A 94 -15.35 4.77 -9.54
N GLY A 95 -15.78 5.19 -8.34
CA GLY A 95 -15.91 6.60 -7.97
C GLY A 95 -14.58 7.35 -8.09
N ILE A 96 -13.48 6.77 -7.61
CA ILE A 96 -12.13 7.34 -7.73
C ILE A 96 -11.72 7.44 -9.21
N GLN A 97 -11.91 6.40 -10.01
CA GLN A 97 -11.59 6.42 -11.44
C GLN A 97 -12.40 7.48 -12.20
N ILE A 98 -13.70 7.59 -11.92
CA ILE A 98 -14.57 8.61 -12.52
C ILE A 98 -14.10 10.02 -12.13
N ALA A 99 -13.77 10.23 -10.84
CA ALA A 99 -13.23 11.50 -10.36
C ALA A 99 -11.92 11.86 -11.07
N HIS A 100 -10.98 10.92 -11.18
CA HIS A 100 -9.72 11.12 -11.91
C HIS A 100 -9.96 11.46 -13.39
N ARG A 101 -10.84 10.71 -14.09
CA ARG A 101 -11.18 10.95 -15.50
C ARG A 101 -11.83 12.31 -15.74
N LYS A 102 -12.52 12.86 -14.74
CA LYS A 102 -13.09 14.22 -14.79
C LYS A 102 -12.06 15.29 -14.47
N ASP A 103 -11.26 15.10 -13.43
CA ASP A 103 -10.39 16.15 -12.87
C ASP A 103 -9.10 16.34 -13.68
N ILE A 104 -8.51 15.26 -14.19
CA ILE A 104 -7.21 15.31 -14.87
C ILE A 104 -7.27 16.17 -16.15
N PRO A 105 -8.29 16.04 -17.05
CA PRO A 105 -8.41 16.92 -18.21
C PRO A 105 -8.56 18.39 -17.84
N LEU A 106 -9.32 18.70 -16.78
CA LEU A 106 -9.51 20.07 -16.29
C LEU A 106 -8.18 20.67 -15.81
N LYS A 107 -7.41 19.90 -15.03
CA LYS A 107 -6.08 20.30 -14.56
C LYS A 107 -5.10 20.49 -15.73
N ARG A 108 -5.14 19.61 -16.75
CA ARG A 108 -4.34 19.79 -17.98
C ARG A 108 -4.69 21.07 -18.71
N ALA A 109 -5.98 21.35 -18.89
CA ALA A 109 -6.45 22.58 -19.53
C ALA A 109 -5.98 23.83 -18.77
N LEU A 110 -6.00 23.81 -17.43
CA LEU A 110 -5.47 24.90 -16.61
C LEU A 110 -3.97 25.09 -16.82
N VAL A 111 -3.18 24.01 -16.76
CA VAL A 111 -1.73 24.07 -17.00
C VAL A 111 -1.41 24.60 -18.40
N SER A 112 -2.17 24.18 -19.43
CA SER A 112 -2.04 24.72 -20.79
C SER A 112 -2.33 26.21 -20.87
N LYS A 113 -3.32 26.73 -20.14
CA LYS A 113 -3.58 28.18 -20.06
C LYS A 113 -2.42 28.93 -19.40
N LEU A 114 -1.86 28.39 -18.31
CA LEU A 114 -0.70 28.99 -17.64
C LEU A 114 0.54 29.01 -18.55
N PHE A 115 0.73 28.01 -19.40
CA PHE A 115 1.78 28.06 -20.44
C PHE A 115 1.56 29.22 -21.41
N ALA A 116 0.35 29.40 -21.92
CA ALA A 116 0.02 30.49 -22.84
C ALA A 116 0.22 31.88 -22.20
N GLU A 117 -0.10 32.03 -20.91
CA GLU A 117 0.17 33.27 -20.17
C GLU A 117 1.67 33.55 -20.06
N VAL A 118 2.48 32.56 -19.74
CA VAL A 118 3.94 32.74 -19.64
C VAL A 118 4.56 33.00 -21.01
N GLU A 119 4.05 32.37 -22.06
CA GLU A 119 4.42 32.66 -23.45
C GLU A 119 4.12 34.12 -23.79
N ALA A 120 2.91 34.61 -23.53
CA ALA A 120 2.52 36.01 -23.76
C ALA A 120 3.36 37.02 -22.96
N LEU A 121 3.77 36.67 -21.73
CA LEU A 121 4.66 37.52 -20.91
C LEU A 121 6.11 37.52 -21.41
N THR A 122 6.52 36.47 -22.12
CA THR A 122 7.88 36.30 -22.62
C THR A 122 8.00 36.78 -24.08
N ASP A 123 6.91 36.79 -24.82
CA ASP A 123 6.83 37.29 -26.19
C ASP A 123 6.90 38.82 -26.19
N ASN A 124 8.12 39.32 -26.39
CA ASN A 124 8.42 40.73 -26.43
C ASN A 124 9.62 40.92 -27.36
N SER A 125 9.48 40.43 -28.60
CA SER A 125 10.49 40.53 -29.66
C SER A 125 11.01 41.97 -29.86
N ASP A 126 10.19 42.97 -29.53
CA ASP A 126 10.53 44.40 -29.64
C ASP A 126 11.16 45.03 -28.38
N MET A 127 11.35 44.28 -27.28
CA MET A 127 11.88 44.84 -26.02
C MET A 127 13.27 45.46 -26.18
N ILE A 128 14.11 44.87 -27.05
CA ILE A 128 15.44 45.42 -27.38
C ILE A 128 15.31 46.74 -28.15
N LYS A 129 14.34 46.86 -29.06
CA LYS A 129 14.11 48.11 -29.81
C LYS A 129 13.61 49.21 -28.88
N ASP A 130 12.75 48.86 -27.92
CA ASP A 130 12.23 49.82 -26.94
C ASP A 130 13.30 50.24 -25.92
N LEU A 131 14.19 49.33 -25.53
CA LEU A 131 15.37 49.66 -24.72
C LEU A 131 16.27 50.68 -25.45
N LEU A 132 16.55 50.44 -26.73
CA LEU A 132 17.37 51.34 -27.55
C LEU A 132 16.72 52.71 -27.73
N LYS A 133 15.38 52.78 -27.87
CA LYS A 133 14.64 54.05 -27.92
C LYS A 133 14.68 54.78 -26.58
N ALA A 134 14.51 54.07 -25.47
CA ALA A 134 14.53 54.63 -24.11
C ALA A 134 15.91 55.24 -23.79
N LEU A 135 16.99 54.53 -24.12
CA LEU A 135 18.36 55.01 -23.98
C LEU A 135 18.61 56.27 -24.81
N LYS A 136 18.16 56.29 -26.07
CA LYS A 136 18.31 57.48 -26.94
C LYS A 136 17.53 58.70 -26.43
N LYS A 137 16.42 58.49 -25.72
CA LYS A 137 15.55 59.56 -25.20
C LYS A 137 15.83 59.92 -23.73
N ASN A 138 16.79 59.26 -23.07
CA ASN A 138 16.98 59.34 -21.61
C ASN A 138 15.67 59.14 -20.82
N ASP A 139 14.80 58.26 -21.30
CA ASP A 139 13.54 57.95 -20.63
C ASP A 139 13.77 56.91 -19.51
N ASN A 140 14.10 57.42 -18.34
CA ASN A 140 14.36 56.61 -17.15
C ASN A 140 13.15 55.77 -16.71
N THR A 141 11.92 56.19 -17.04
CA THR A 141 10.70 55.46 -16.66
C THR A 141 10.56 54.18 -17.49
N LEU A 142 10.77 54.30 -18.80
CA LEU A 142 10.74 53.17 -19.71
C LEU A 142 11.90 52.20 -19.44
N LEU A 143 13.10 52.72 -19.15
CA LEU A 143 14.26 51.91 -18.74
C LEU A 143 13.99 51.09 -17.48
N ALA A 144 13.41 51.69 -16.44
CA ALA A 144 13.04 50.99 -15.22
C ALA A 144 12.04 49.85 -15.47
N SER A 145 11.05 50.09 -16.34
CA SER A 145 10.07 49.05 -16.69
C SER A 145 10.69 47.86 -17.43
N ILE A 146 11.64 48.11 -18.35
CA ILE A 146 12.34 47.06 -19.10
C ILE A 146 13.29 46.30 -18.17
N ALA A 147 14.00 46.98 -17.28
CA ALA A 147 14.85 46.36 -16.27
C ALA A 147 14.05 45.42 -15.35
N GLN A 148 12.85 45.82 -14.91
CA GLN A 148 11.96 44.95 -14.13
C GLN A 148 11.50 43.72 -14.93
N LYS A 149 11.18 43.87 -16.21
CA LYS A 149 10.81 42.75 -17.10
C LYS A 149 11.97 41.76 -17.27
N ILE A 150 13.20 42.25 -17.41
CA ILE A 150 14.41 41.41 -17.52
C ILE A 150 14.69 40.71 -16.18
N ALA A 151 14.61 41.44 -15.06
CA ALA A 151 14.82 40.88 -13.73
C ALA A 151 13.83 39.75 -13.39
N SER A 152 12.63 39.77 -13.97
CA SER A 152 11.61 38.73 -13.79
C SER A 152 11.71 37.54 -14.77
N LEU A 153 12.57 37.60 -15.80
CA LEU A 153 12.76 36.49 -16.76
C LEU A 153 13.17 35.17 -16.09
N PRO A 154 14.16 35.12 -15.17
CA PRO A 154 14.57 33.86 -14.55
C PRO A 154 13.44 33.18 -13.80
N GLN A 155 12.60 33.97 -13.11
CA GLN A 155 11.44 33.45 -12.38
C GLN A 155 10.37 32.91 -13.34
N ARG A 156 10.15 33.55 -14.50
CA ARG A 156 9.26 33.02 -15.55
C ARG A 156 9.75 31.69 -16.09
N ILE A 157 11.03 31.59 -16.44
CA ILE A 157 11.65 30.35 -16.96
C ILE A 157 11.51 29.20 -15.94
N LYS A 158 11.76 29.49 -14.66
CA LYS A 158 11.56 28.52 -13.58
C LYS A 158 10.11 28.06 -13.49
N GLY A 159 9.16 28.99 -13.58
CA GLY A 159 7.73 28.67 -13.61
C GLY A 159 7.35 27.74 -14.77
N VAL A 160 7.89 27.96 -15.98
CA VAL A 160 7.69 27.05 -17.12
C VAL A 160 8.20 25.65 -16.82
N ALA A 161 9.40 25.51 -16.24
CA ALA A 161 9.97 24.20 -15.90
C ALA A 161 9.12 23.44 -14.86
N GLU A 162 8.58 24.16 -13.86
CA GLU A 162 7.65 23.61 -12.88
C GLU A 162 6.33 23.18 -13.53
N LEU A 163 5.77 23.99 -14.42
CA LEU A 163 4.57 23.65 -15.20
C LEU A 163 4.79 22.43 -16.11
N VAL A 164 5.96 22.29 -16.75
CA VAL A 164 6.30 21.11 -17.57
C VAL A 164 6.35 19.86 -16.71
N THR A 165 6.91 19.97 -15.50
CA THR A 165 6.97 18.86 -14.55
C THR A 165 5.58 18.46 -14.08
N ALA A 166 4.73 19.44 -13.74
CA ALA A 166 3.33 19.22 -13.38
C ALA A 166 2.55 18.58 -14.53
N TYR A 167 2.74 19.04 -15.77
CA TYR A 167 2.08 18.49 -16.96
C TYR A 167 2.46 17.03 -17.22
N LYS A 168 3.76 16.69 -17.10
CA LYS A 168 4.23 15.29 -17.20
C LYS A 168 3.61 14.40 -16.13
N SER A 169 3.50 14.89 -14.89
CA SER A 169 2.84 14.17 -13.81
C SER A 169 1.35 13.92 -14.10
N LEU A 170 0.63 14.93 -14.60
CA LEU A 170 -0.77 14.79 -15.01
C LEU A 170 -0.96 13.77 -16.13
N ILE A 171 -0.05 13.68 -17.10
CA ILE A 171 -0.08 12.63 -18.15
C ILE A 171 0.12 11.24 -17.53
N GLY A 172 1.01 11.10 -16.54
CA GLY A 172 1.20 9.85 -15.81
C GLY A 172 -0.09 9.40 -15.13
N LEU A 173 -0.72 10.31 -14.38
CA LEU A 173 -1.99 10.06 -13.71
C LEU A 173 -3.12 9.77 -14.70
N GLU A 174 -3.12 10.40 -15.88
CA GLU A 174 -4.10 10.10 -16.93
C GLU A 174 -3.95 8.67 -17.42
N ARG A 175 -2.72 8.25 -17.73
CA ARG A 175 -2.45 6.86 -18.14
C ARG A 175 -2.89 5.86 -17.08
N GLU A 176 -2.71 6.17 -15.80
CA GLU A 176 -3.21 5.35 -14.69
C GLU A 176 -4.75 5.34 -14.63
N ALA A 177 -5.41 6.50 -14.72
CA ALA A 177 -6.87 6.63 -14.67
C ALA A 177 -7.60 5.94 -15.84
N PHE A 178 -6.94 5.81 -16.99
CA PHE A 178 -7.44 5.11 -18.17
C PHE A 178 -6.92 3.67 -18.30
N GLY A 179 -6.14 3.17 -17.34
CA GLY A 179 -5.64 1.79 -17.35
C GLY A 179 -4.58 1.51 -18.43
N LEU A 180 -3.96 2.55 -19.00
CA LEU A 180 -2.94 2.46 -20.06
C LEU A 180 -1.54 2.08 -19.55
N ASN A 181 -1.39 1.91 -18.22
CA ASN A 181 -0.15 1.46 -17.58
C ASN A 181 -0.23 0.00 -17.13
N ASP A 182 -1.32 -0.71 -17.40
CA ASP A 182 -1.51 -2.08 -16.96
C ASP A 182 -1.08 -3.06 -18.08
N PRO A 183 0.07 -3.76 -17.95
CA PRO A 183 0.54 -4.69 -18.97
C PRO A 183 -0.34 -5.96 -19.12
N GLY A 184 -1.49 -6.03 -18.44
CA GLY A 184 -2.38 -7.19 -18.40
C GLY A 184 -3.83 -6.94 -18.87
N VAL A 185 -4.21 -5.72 -19.25
CA VAL A 185 -5.53 -5.49 -19.86
C VAL A 185 -5.43 -5.84 -21.33
N SER A 186 -5.72 -7.10 -21.64
CA SER A 186 -5.98 -7.51 -23.03
C SER A 186 -7.15 -6.68 -23.55
N ASP A 187 -6.89 -5.97 -24.65
CA ASP A 187 -7.92 -5.29 -25.42
C ASP A 187 -8.97 -6.33 -25.84
N PRO A 188 -10.24 -6.21 -25.43
CA PRO A 188 -11.30 -7.15 -25.82
C PRO A 188 -11.58 -7.15 -27.33
N ASN A 189 -10.91 -6.28 -28.11
CA ASN A 189 -10.99 -6.19 -29.56
C ASN A 189 -9.65 -6.43 -30.28
N ALA A 190 -8.62 -6.94 -29.59
CA ALA A 190 -7.39 -7.36 -30.25
C ALA A 190 -7.69 -8.59 -31.14
N PRO A 191 -7.32 -8.58 -32.44
CA PRO A 191 -7.56 -9.73 -33.31
C PRO A 191 -6.79 -10.95 -32.78
N ASP A 192 -7.50 -12.04 -32.53
CA ASP A 192 -6.96 -13.30 -32.01
C ASP A 192 -5.68 -13.68 -32.76
N ALA A 193 -4.55 -13.68 -32.04
CA ALA A 193 -3.28 -14.09 -32.58
C ALA A 193 -3.33 -15.59 -32.91
N ILE A 194 -3.48 -15.91 -34.19
CA ILE A 194 -3.38 -17.28 -34.71
C ILE A 194 -2.00 -17.83 -34.35
N SER A 195 -1.94 -18.74 -33.38
CA SER A 195 -0.70 -19.41 -33.00
C SER A 195 -0.40 -20.56 -33.95
N VAL A 196 0.54 -20.36 -34.87
CA VAL A 196 1.04 -21.44 -35.75
C VAL A 196 2.04 -22.27 -34.97
N THR A 197 1.65 -23.49 -34.57
CA THR A 197 2.53 -24.44 -33.88
C THR A 197 3.37 -25.21 -34.90
N PHE A 198 4.68 -24.99 -34.95
CA PHE A 198 5.58 -25.83 -35.76
C PHE A 198 5.92 -27.12 -35.00
N ARG A 199 5.39 -28.25 -35.47
CA ARG A 199 5.73 -29.59 -34.97
C ARG A 199 7.07 -30.02 -35.57
N ARG A 200 8.12 -30.11 -34.76
CA ARG A 200 9.46 -30.59 -35.17
C ARG A 200 9.42 -32.11 -35.34
N ALA A 201 9.67 -32.62 -36.54
CA ALA A 201 9.80 -34.05 -36.80
C ALA A 201 11.14 -34.57 -36.26
N SER A 202 11.09 -35.63 -35.45
CA SER A 202 12.25 -36.39 -34.99
C SER A 202 12.83 -37.19 -36.14
N PHE A 203 14.13 -37.04 -36.42
CA PHE A 203 14.87 -37.95 -37.30
C PHE A 203 15.55 -39.00 -36.42
N GLU A 204 15.11 -40.24 -36.60
CA GLU A 204 15.68 -41.45 -36.03
C GLU A 204 17.00 -41.78 -36.76
N LYS A 205 18.03 -42.18 -36.01
CA LYS A 205 19.36 -42.48 -36.53
C LYS A 205 19.48 -44.01 -36.63
N ASP A 206 19.57 -44.51 -37.85
CA ASP A 206 20.19 -45.82 -38.13
C ASP A 206 21.72 -45.69 -38.16
#